data_AF-A0A173YZS1-F1
#
_entry.id   AF-A0A173YZS1-F1
#
_cell.length_a   1.000
_cell.length_b   1.000
_cell.length_c   1.000
_cell.angle_alpha   90.00
_cell.angle_beta   90.00
_cell.angle_gamma   90.00
#
_symmetry.space_group_name_H-M   'P 1'
#
loop_
_entity.id
_entity.type
_entity.pdbx_description
1 polymer ?
#
loop_
_entity_poly.entity_id
_entity_poly.type
_entity_poly.pdbx_seq_one_letter_code
_entity_poly.pdbx_strand_id
1 'polypeptide(L)'
;MEKASLLLEALLGEKTAEQTLWQKVKSYISSVFQKKTFFELNNFQLMSEQGYPKNQTICIYIWKDKNEQLFWQTGIYNQKLKQFSVRYGTTVYAINEDKVIAWKKMNADAVALEVIERRNQKQ
;
A
#
# COMPACT_ATOMS: atom_id res chain seq x y z
N MET A 1 -22.81 27.47 -19.80
CA MET A 1 -21.53 27.67 -19.07
C MET A 1 -21.44 26.90 -17.75
N GLU A 2 -22.56 26.45 -17.15
CA GLU A 2 -22.54 25.74 -15.85
C GLU A 2 -21.81 24.39 -15.84
N LYS A 3 -21.85 23.63 -16.94
CA LYS A 3 -21.27 22.27 -16.99
C LYS A 3 -19.75 22.24 -16.80
N ALA A 4 -19.05 23.31 -17.16
CA ALA A 4 -17.61 23.44 -16.98
C ALA A 4 -17.21 23.80 -15.54
N SER A 5 -18.04 24.59 -14.84
CA SER A 5 -17.80 24.99 -13.45
C SER A 5 -17.93 23.80 -12.48
N LEU A 6 -18.95 22.96 -12.68
CA LEU A 6 -19.16 21.74 -11.87
C LEU A 6 -18.02 20.73 -12.04
N LEU A 7 -17.49 20.61 -13.26
CA LEU A 7 -16.37 19.71 -13.56
C LEU A 7 -15.07 20.20 -12.93
N LEU A 8 -14.85 21.51 -12.89
CA LEU A 8 -13.67 22.12 -12.27
C LEU A 8 -13.70 21.98 -10.74
N GLU A 9 -14.86 22.23 -10.11
CA GLU A 9 -15.04 22.05 -8.66
C GLU A 9 -14.85 20.58 -8.25
N ALA A 10 -15.39 19.64 -9.04
CA ALA A 10 -15.21 18.20 -8.80
C ALA A 10 -13.73 17.78 -8.95
N LEU A 11 -13.05 18.23 -10.02
CA LEU A 11 -11.62 17.96 -10.24
C LEU A 11 -10.74 18.58 -9.16
N LEU A 12 -11.05 19.79 -8.70
CA LEU A 12 -10.33 20.45 -7.62
C LEU A 12 -10.57 19.72 -6.28
N GLY A 13 -11.82 19.32 -6.00
CA GLY A 13 -12.18 18.55 -4.82
C GLY A 13 -11.47 17.20 -4.76
N GLU A 14 -11.43 16.46 -5.89
CA GLU A 14 -10.71 15.19 -6.01
C GLU A 14 -9.21 15.38 -5.80
N LYS A 15 -8.60 16.39 -6.43
CA LYS A 15 -7.17 16.68 -6.31
C LYS A 15 -6.78 17.08 -4.88
N THR A 16 -7.61 17.88 -4.21
CA THR A 16 -7.39 18.27 -2.82
C THR A 16 -7.58 17.10 -1.85
N ALA A 17 -8.57 16.23 -2.09
CA ALA A 17 -8.78 15.03 -1.29
C ALA A 17 -7.62 14.03 -1.43
N GLU A 18 -7.12 13.83 -2.65
CA GLU A 18 -5.98 12.96 -2.93
C GLU A 18 -4.68 13.49 -2.29
N GLN A 19 -4.42 14.79 -2.43
CA GLN A 19 -3.26 15.41 -1.79
C GLN A 19 -3.33 15.30 -0.26
N THR A 20 -4.52 15.45 0.33
CA THR A 20 -4.74 15.28 1.77
C THR A 20 -4.52 13.85 2.22
N LEU A 21 -5.04 12.87 1.47
CA LEU A 21 -4.83 11.45 1.71
C LEU A 21 -3.34 11.10 1.66
N TRP A 22 -2.61 11.65 0.70
CA TRP A 22 -1.18 11.39 0.57
C TRP A 22 -0.37 11.92 1.75
N GLN A 23 -0.71 13.11 2.28
CA GLN A 23 -0.08 13.62 3.49
C GLN A 23 -0.37 12.73 4.71
N LYS A 24 -1.60 12.22 4.85
CA LYS A 24 -1.94 11.24 5.90
C LYS A 24 -1.12 9.96 5.77
N VAL A 25 -1.00 9.41 4.56
CA VAL A 25 -0.21 8.20 4.29
C VAL A 25 1.28 8.44 4.61
N LYS A 26 1.85 9.57 4.18
CA LYS A 26 3.24 9.94 4.52
C LYS A 26 3.48 10.07 6.02
N SER A 27 2.54 10.69 6.74
CA SER A 27 2.59 10.80 8.20
C SER A 27 2.53 9.42 8.86
N TYR A 28 1.62 8.55 8.42
CA TYR A 28 1.49 7.18 8.90
C TYR A 28 2.75 6.34 8.67
N ILE A 29 3.29 6.36 7.44
CA ILE A 29 4.55 5.68 7.09
C ILE A 29 5.68 6.16 8.02
N SER A 30 5.82 7.47 8.17
CA SER A 30 6.85 8.06 9.03
C SER A 30 6.70 7.60 10.48
N SER A 31 5.47 7.53 11.00
CA SER A 31 5.20 7.03 12.37
C SER A 31 5.55 5.54 12.54
N VAL A 32 5.18 4.70 11.58
CA VAL A 32 5.35 3.24 11.67
C VAL A 32 6.81 2.81 11.55
N PHE A 33 7.57 3.46 10.66
CA PHE A 33 8.90 2.98 10.25
C PHE A 33 10.05 3.86 10.75
N GLN A 34 9.77 4.82 11.65
CA GLN A 34 10.71 5.76 12.28
C GLN A 34 12.04 5.15 12.78
N LYS A 35 12.09 3.85 13.08
CA LYS A 35 13.27 3.12 13.60
C LYS A 35 13.70 1.92 12.74
N LYS A 36 13.03 1.63 11.62
CA LYS A 36 13.34 0.46 10.79
C LYS A 36 14.16 0.87 9.57
N THR A 37 15.48 0.70 9.68
CA THR A 37 16.48 1.01 8.63
C THR A 37 16.29 0.24 7.32
N PHE A 38 15.63 -0.93 7.35
CA PHE A 38 15.44 -1.77 6.16
C PHE A 38 14.34 -1.27 5.21
N PHE A 39 13.43 -0.44 5.71
CA PHE A 39 12.34 0.11 4.95
C PHE A 39 12.56 1.60 4.78
N GLU A 40 13.48 1.97 3.88
CA GLU A 40 13.58 3.37 3.48
C GLU A 40 12.17 3.89 3.14
N LEU A 41 11.79 5.01 3.73
CA LEU A 41 10.44 5.57 3.60
C LEU A 41 10.17 6.13 2.20
N ASN A 42 11.23 6.23 1.41
CA ASN A 42 11.21 6.75 0.06
C ASN A 42 10.65 5.69 -0.91
N ASN A 43 10.00 6.14 -1.98
CA ASN A 43 9.56 5.32 -3.12
C ASN A 43 8.29 4.48 -2.90
N PHE A 44 7.40 4.89 -1.98
CA PHE A 44 6.01 4.44 -2.05
C PHE A 44 5.33 5.06 -3.28
N GLN A 45 4.65 4.20 -4.04
CA GLN A 45 3.87 4.55 -5.21
C GLN A 45 2.39 4.60 -4.82
N LEU A 46 1.74 5.73 -5.11
CA LEU A 46 0.30 5.87 -5.01
C LEU A 46 -0.37 5.05 -6.11
N MET A 47 -1.45 4.34 -5.75
CA MET A 47 -2.24 3.59 -6.73
C MET A 47 -2.85 4.50 -7.81
N SER A 48 -3.29 5.70 -7.44
CA SER A 48 -3.87 6.69 -8.33
C SER A 48 -2.88 7.21 -9.38
N GLU A 49 -1.59 7.34 -9.02
CA GLU A 49 -0.58 7.93 -9.90
C GLU A 49 0.16 6.88 -10.75
N GLN A 50 0.53 5.73 -10.17
CA GLN A 50 1.41 4.75 -10.81
C GLN A 50 0.78 3.38 -11.02
N GLY A 51 -0.49 3.22 -10.62
CA GLY A 51 -1.23 1.97 -10.79
C GLY A 51 -0.71 0.83 -9.91
N TYR A 52 -1.09 -0.39 -10.29
CA TYR A 52 -0.82 -1.59 -9.52
C TYR A 52 0.57 -2.19 -9.81
N PRO A 53 1.17 -2.91 -8.83
CA PRO A 53 2.40 -3.64 -9.06
C PRO A 53 2.27 -4.67 -10.19
N LYS A 54 3.41 -5.13 -10.73
CA LYS A 54 3.41 -6.29 -11.63
C LYS A 54 3.00 -7.56 -10.87
N ASN A 55 2.37 -8.51 -11.57
CA ASN A 55 2.00 -9.80 -10.98
C ASN A 55 3.20 -10.45 -10.26
N GLN A 56 2.92 -11.05 -9.09
CA GLN A 56 3.89 -11.66 -8.17
C GLN A 56 4.90 -10.70 -7.52
N THR A 57 4.72 -9.38 -7.63
CA THR A 57 5.58 -8.43 -6.92
C THR A 57 5.37 -8.57 -5.41
N ILE A 58 6.46 -8.83 -4.69
CA ILE A 58 6.51 -8.74 -3.23
C ILE A 58 6.66 -7.27 -2.84
N CYS A 59 5.73 -6.78 -2.05
CA CYS A 59 5.62 -5.37 -1.71
C CYS A 59 5.15 -5.16 -0.28
N ILE A 60 5.52 -4.01 0.27
CA ILE A 60 4.84 -3.42 1.40
C ILE A 60 3.69 -2.62 0.81
N TYR A 61 2.50 -2.77 1.36
CA TYR A 61 1.33 -2.05 0.88
C TYR A 61 0.54 -1.49 2.06
N ILE A 62 -0.09 -0.35 1.83
CA ILE A 62 -0.88 0.40 2.79
C ILE A 62 -2.32 0.37 2.32
N TRP A 63 -3.23 -0.05 3.20
CA TRP A 63 -4.63 -0.20 2.89
C TRP A 63 -5.48 0.44 3.98
N LYS A 64 -6.71 0.81 3.62
CA LYS A 64 -7.69 1.35 4.56
C LYS A 64 -8.74 0.31 4.93
N ASP A 65 -9.11 0.28 6.20
CA ASP A 65 -10.27 -0.49 6.64
C ASP A 65 -11.58 0.27 6.37
N LYS A 66 -12.70 -0.33 6.78
CA LYS A 66 -14.03 0.26 6.66
C LYS A 66 -14.23 1.54 7.47
N ASN A 67 -13.36 1.81 8.45
CA ASN A 67 -13.40 3.00 9.31
C ASN A 67 -12.39 4.07 8.84
N GLU A 68 -11.84 3.92 7.63
CA GLU A 68 -10.79 4.76 7.06
C GLU A 68 -9.47 4.77 7.86
N GLN A 69 -9.27 3.78 8.73
CA GLN A 69 -7.99 3.62 9.42
C GLN A 69 -6.97 2.99 8.48
N LEU A 70 -5.74 3.52 8.52
CA LEU A 70 -4.63 3.05 7.71
C LEU A 70 -3.92 1.89 8.40
N PHE A 71 -3.68 0.84 7.62
CA PHE A 71 -2.90 -0.33 8.00
C PHE A 71 -1.82 -0.57 6.95
N TRP A 72 -0.74 -1.23 7.33
CA TRP A 72 0.28 -1.70 6.40
C TRP A 72 0.49 -3.21 6.55
N GLN A 73 0.93 -3.84 5.46
CA GLN A 73 1.32 -5.24 5.45
C GLN A 73 2.30 -5.50 4.32
N THR A 74 3.04 -6.60 4.41
CA THR A 74 3.87 -7.14 3.34
C THR A 74 3.16 -8.29 2.65
N GLY A 75 3.21 -8.36 1.33
CA GLY A 75 2.53 -9.41 0.59
C GLY A 75 2.88 -9.46 -0.88
N ILE A 76 2.29 -10.42 -1.56
CA ILE A 76 2.44 -10.67 -2.99
C ILE A 76 1.19 -10.17 -3.69
N TYR A 77 1.37 -9.32 -4.71
CA TYR A 77 0.28 -8.90 -5.58
C TYR A 77 -0.05 -9.98 -6.62
N ASN A 78 -1.33 -10.30 -6.76
CA ASN A 78 -1.85 -11.20 -7.78
C ASN A 78 -2.75 -10.41 -8.74
N GLN A 79 -2.28 -10.20 -9.96
CA GLN A 79 -2.98 -9.41 -10.96
C GLN A 79 -4.27 -10.09 -11.47
N LYS A 80 -4.31 -11.43 -11.50
CA LYS A 80 -5.49 -12.18 -11.94
C LYS A 80 -6.63 -12.07 -10.92
N LEU A 81 -6.28 -12.15 -9.64
CA LEU A 81 -7.24 -12.06 -8.53
C LEU A 81 -7.48 -10.64 -8.04
N LYS A 82 -6.72 -9.65 -8.55
CA LYS A 82 -6.83 -8.25 -8.16
C LYS A 82 -6.70 -8.02 -6.66
N GLN A 83 -5.72 -8.70 -6.04
CA GLN A 83 -5.54 -8.68 -4.60
C GLN A 83 -4.07 -8.81 -4.19
N PHE A 84 -3.77 -8.26 -3.03
CA PHE A 84 -2.54 -8.48 -2.28
C PHE A 84 -2.80 -9.61 -1.29
N SER A 85 -1.82 -10.49 -1.12
CA SER A 85 -1.97 -11.61 -0.18
C SER A 85 -0.71 -11.89 0.60
N VAL A 86 -0.90 -12.32 1.83
CA VAL A 86 0.15 -12.80 2.71
C VAL A 86 -0.28 -14.08 3.39
N ARG A 87 0.67 -15.00 3.59
CA ARG A 87 0.42 -16.24 4.30
C ARG A 87 1.15 -16.22 5.64
N TYR A 88 0.39 -16.42 6.72
CA TYR A 88 0.91 -16.65 8.06
C TYR A 88 0.53 -18.08 8.46
N GLY A 89 1.53 -18.97 8.62
CA GLY A 89 1.25 -20.39 8.87
C GLY A 89 0.47 -21.04 7.72
N THR A 90 -0.71 -21.57 8.04
CA THR A 90 -1.69 -22.15 7.09
C THR A 90 -2.72 -21.13 6.61
N THR A 91 -2.86 -20.00 7.30
CA THR A 91 -3.85 -18.97 7.00
C THR A 91 -3.34 -18.00 5.95
N VAL A 92 -4.19 -17.70 4.96
CA VAL A 92 -3.93 -16.69 3.93
C VAL A 92 -4.84 -15.49 4.18
N TYR A 93 -4.25 -14.32 4.30
CA TYR A 93 -4.96 -13.05 4.35
C TYR A 93 -4.85 -12.38 2.99
N ALA A 94 -5.97 -11.87 2.49
CA ALA A 94 -6.06 -11.20 1.21
C ALA A 94 -6.75 -9.85 1.35
N ILE A 95 -6.19 -8.84 0.69
CA ILE A 95 -6.72 -7.48 0.61
C ILE A 95 -6.91 -7.16 -0.87
N ASN A 96 -8.15 -6.85 -1.25
CA ASN A 96 -8.45 -6.44 -2.61
C ASN A 96 -7.70 -5.16 -2.98
N GLU A 97 -7.33 -5.05 -4.25
CA GLU A 97 -6.49 -3.94 -4.74
C GLU A 97 -7.15 -2.57 -4.60
N ASP A 98 -8.49 -2.48 -4.60
CA ASP A 98 -9.27 -1.24 -4.43
C ASP A 98 -9.17 -0.63 -3.03
N LYS A 99 -8.81 -1.44 -2.02
CA LYS A 99 -8.59 -0.97 -0.65
C LYS A 99 -7.17 -0.48 -0.40
N VAL A 100 -6.24 -0.79 -1.31
CA VAL A 100 -4.84 -0.42 -1.21
C VAL A 100 -4.66 0.99 -1.76
N ILE A 101 -3.99 1.84 -1.00
CA ILE A 101 -3.79 3.26 -1.33
C ILE A 101 -2.39 3.48 -1.90
N ALA A 102 -1.40 2.79 -1.31
CA ALA A 102 -0.01 2.92 -1.72
C ALA A 102 0.72 1.60 -1.56
N TRP A 103 1.78 1.40 -2.35
CA TRP A 103 2.63 0.24 -2.27
C TRP A 103 4.08 0.59 -2.56
N LYS A 104 4.99 -0.27 -2.11
CA LYS A 104 6.42 -0.18 -2.40
C LYS A 104 6.95 -1.58 -2.66
N LYS A 105 7.62 -1.76 -3.79
CA LYS A 105 8.35 -3.01 -4.06
C LYS A 105 9.43 -3.21 -2.99
N MET A 106 9.48 -4.40 -2.41
CA MET A 106 10.57 -4.77 -1.50
C MET A 106 11.84 -5.07 -2.30
N ASN A 107 12.99 -4.65 -1.77
CA ASN A 107 14.28 -5.06 -2.31
C ASN A 107 14.58 -6.53 -1.93
N ALA A 108 15.52 -7.15 -2.63
CA ALA A 108 15.81 -8.57 -2.45
C ALA A 108 16.24 -8.90 -1.01
N ASP A 109 17.00 -8.00 -0.37
CA ASP A 109 17.48 -8.20 1.00
C ASP A 109 16.34 -8.15 2.03
N ALA A 110 15.41 -7.19 1.90
CA ALA A 110 14.23 -7.12 2.76
C ALA A 110 13.31 -8.33 2.56
N VAL A 111 13.18 -8.84 1.33
CA VAL A 111 12.44 -10.08 1.06
C VAL A 111 13.11 -11.26 1.76
N ALA A 112 14.44 -11.39 1.66
CA ALA A 112 15.18 -12.48 2.30
C ALA A 112 15.02 -12.45 3.83
N LEU A 113 15.14 -11.26 4.45
CA LEU A 113 14.95 -11.07 5.88
C LEU A 113 13.53 -11.43 6.32
N GLU A 114 12.52 -10.96 5.58
CA GLU A 114 11.13 -11.30 5.88
C GLU A 114 10.87 -12.81 5.79
N VAL A 115 11.44 -13.48 4.79
CA VAL A 115 11.33 -14.94 4.65
C VAL A 115 11.98 -15.66 5.84
N ILE A 116 13.12 -15.18 6.33
CA ILE A 116 13.79 -15.72 7.52
C ILE A 116 12.95 -15.48 8.79
N GLU A 117 12.48 -14.26 9.03
CA GLU A 117 11.64 -13.93 10.19
C GLU A 117 10.36 -14.79 10.22
N ARG A 118 9.70 -14.96 9.07
CA ARG A 118 8.50 -15.80 8.93
C ARG A 118 8.78 -17.29 9.17
N ARG A 119 9.99 -17.78 8.91
CA ARG A 119 10.38 -19.16 9.24
C ARG A 119 10.57 -19.31 10.74
N ASN A 120 11.19 -18.34 11.39
CA ASN A 120 11.46 -18.38 12.83
C ASN A 120 10.18 -18.26 13.68
N GLN A 121 9.13 -17.59 13.18
CA GLN A 121 7.81 -17.54 13.85
C GLN A 121 7.01 -18.86 13.78
N LYS A 122 7.50 -19.88 13.06
CA LYS A 122 6.86 -21.21 12.95
C LYS A 122 7.51 -22.28 13.83
N GLN A 123 8.56 -21.94 14.56
CA GLN A 123 9.21 -22.80 15.56
C GLN A 123 8.74 -22.40 16.96
#